data_AF-A0A9N9NIA5-F1
#
_entry.id   AF-A0A9N9NIA5-F1
#
_cell.length_a   1.000
_cell.length_b   1.000
_cell.length_c   1.000
_cell.angle_alpha   90.00
_cell.angle_beta   90.00
_cell.angle_gamma   90.00
#
_symmetry.space_group_name_H-M   'P 1'
#
loop_
_entity.id
_entity.type
_entity.pdbx_description
1 polymer ?
#
loop_
_entity_poly.entity_id
_entity_poly.type
_entity_poly.pdbx_seq_one_letter_code
_entity_poly.pdbx_strand_id
1 'polypeptide(L)'
;VLEKEPQIFNRSNAVKNLINDRQFWIAVEQLQNILGPVKCAVKSLEFQTTLFVDVFVQLVKMAIAIQKIPVLYNNQFRRDCIAIYNKR
;
A
#
# COMPACT_ATOMS: atom_id res chain seq x y z
N VAL A 1 5.37 4.29 20.03
CA VAL A 1 6.81 3.97 19.84
C VAL A 1 7.57 5.21 19.37
N LEU A 2 7.15 5.85 18.28
CA LEU A 2 7.79 7.06 17.73
C LEU A 2 7.81 8.27 18.69
N GLU A 3 6.74 8.50 19.47
CA GLU A 3 6.70 9.59 20.48
C GLU A 3 7.58 9.31 21.70
N LYS A 4 7.89 8.04 21.98
CA LYS A 4 8.58 7.64 23.21
C LYS A 4 10.10 7.72 23.08
N GLU A 5 10.65 7.69 21.86
CA GLU A 5 12.10 7.72 21.61
C GLU A 5 12.49 8.55 20.37
N PRO A 6 12.39 9.89 20.44
CA PRO A 6 12.74 10.79 19.33
C PRO A 6 14.23 10.72 18.92
N GLN A 7 15.11 10.28 19.83
CA GLN A 7 16.55 10.08 19.61
C GLN A 7 16.89 9.08 18.50
N ILE A 8 15.98 8.17 18.13
CA ILE A 8 16.15 7.24 17.00
C ILE A 8 16.37 8.01 15.69
N PHE A 9 15.69 9.14 15.51
CA PHE A 9 15.84 10.00 14.33
C PHE A 9 17.07 10.90 14.39
N ASN A 10 17.56 11.22 15.58
CA ASN A 10 18.65 12.19 15.73
C ASN A 10 20.01 11.67 15.29
N ARG A 11 20.22 10.35 15.23
CA ARG A 11 21.51 9.74 14.89
C ARG A 11 21.66 9.27 13.44
N SER A 12 20.60 9.29 12.64
CA SER A 12 20.67 8.82 11.24
C SER A 12 20.21 9.89 10.25
N ASN A 13 21.19 10.53 9.59
CA ASN A 13 20.93 11.46 8.49
C ASN A 13 20.15 10.79 7.35
N ALA A 14 20.34 9.49 7.12
CA ALA A 14 19.58 8.73 6.14
C ALA A 14 18.08 8.68 6.48
N VAL A 15 17.72 8.47 7.74
CA VAL A 15 16.31 8.42 8.18
C VAL A 15 15.68 9.82 8.11
N LYS A 16 16.42 10.88 8.50
CA LYS A 16 15.96 12.26 8.33
C LYS A 16 15.72 12.60 6.87
N ASN A 17 16.64 12.21 5.98
CA ASN A 17 16.49 12.43 4.54
C ASN A 17 15.28 11.69 3.97
N LEU A 18 15.04 10.45 4.41
CA LEU A 18 13.90 9.65 3.97
C LEU A 18 12.55 10.25 4.40
N ILE A 19 12.45 10.74 5.64
CA ILE A 19 11.22 11.39 6.13
C ILE A 19 10.96 12.72 5.42
N ASN A 20 12.01 13.43 5.04
CA ASN A 20 11.88 14.68 4.28
C ASN A 20 11.68 14.44 2.78
N ASP A 21 11.84 13.21 2.31
CA ASP A 21 11.60 12.85 0.91
C ASP A 21 10.09 12.72 0.64
N ARG A 22 9.57 13.63 -0.18
CA ARG A 22 8.17 13.61 -0.60
C ARG A 22 7.82 12.34 -1.39
N GLN A 23 8.75 11.80 -2.18
CA GLN A 23 8.52 10.58 -2.96
C GLN A 23 8.35 9.36 -2.06
N PHE A 24 9.07 9.29 -0.94
CA PHE A 24 8.88 8.24 0.05
C PHE A 24 7.42 8.21 0.55
N TRP A 25 6.86 9.35 0.94
CA TRP A 25 5.47 9.41 1.42
C TRP A 25 4.44 9.11 0.34
N ILE A 26 4.67 9.56 -0.89
CA ILE A 26 3.80 9.20 -2.04
C ILE A 26 3.81 7.68 -2.26
N ALA A 27 4.97 7.03 -2.16
CA ALA A 27 5.07 5.58 -2.28
C ALA A 27 4.36 4.85 -1.13
N VAL A 28 4.49 5.33 0.11
CA VAL A 28 3.77 4.78 1.28
C VAL A 28 2.26 4.90 1.10
N GLU A 29 1.77 6.04 0.64
CA GLU A 29 0.35 6.28 0.38
C GLU A 29 -0.19 5.35 -0.72
N GLN A 30 0.56 5.19 -1.83
CA GLN A 30 0.19 4.26 -2.90
C GLN A 30 0.13 2.82 -2.39
N LEU A 31 1.11 2.40 -1.61
CA LEU A 31 1.13 1.07 -1.01
C LEU A 31 -0.08 0.86 -0.08
N GLN A 32 -0.38 1.84 0.77
CA GLN A 32 -1.55 1.81 1.65
C GLN A 32 -2.85 1.67 0.86
N ASN A 33 -3.00 2.39 -0.24
CA ASN A 33 -4.19 2.34 -1.10
C ASN A 33 -4.37 0.97 -1.78
N ILE A 34 -3.28 0.28 -2.10
CA ILE A 34 -3.31 -1.07 -2.69
C ILE A 34 -3.60 -2.13 -1.62
N LEU A 35 -2.99 -2.01 -0.44
CA LEU A 35 -3.13 -2.99 0.64
C LEU A 35 -4.43 -2.84 1.44
N GLY A 36 -5.03 -1.65 1.46
CA GLY A 36 -6.30 -1.37 2.15
C GLY A 36 -7.42 -2.35 1.78
N PRO A 37 -7.73 -2.51 0.47
CA PRO A 37 -8.71 -3.50 0.02
C PRO A 37 -8.41 -4.93 0.45
N VAL A 38 -7.14 -5.36 0.40
CA VAL A 38 -6.73 -6.71 0.85
C VAL A 38 -6.99 -6.89 2.34
N LYS A 39 -6.65 -5.89 3.15
CA LYS A 39 -6.92 -5.92 4.60
C LYS A 39 -8.42 -6.00 4.88
N CYS A 40 -9.25 -5.30 4.11
CA CYS A 40 -10.70 -5.42 4.19
C CYS A 40 -11.18 -6.82 3.80
N ALA A 41 -10.65 -7.40 2.72
CA ALA A 41 -11.03 -8.74 2.27
C ALA A 41 -10.71 -9.82 3.33
N VAL A 42 -9.51 -9.76 3.91
CA VAL A 42 -9.10 -10.68 4.98
C VAL A 42 -10.02 -10.53 6.19
N LYS A 43 -10.31 -9.30 6.62
CA LYS A 43 -11.27 -9.05 7.71
C LYS A 43 -12.66 -9.58 7.40
N SER A 44 -13.14 -9.39 6.17
CA SER A 44 -14.44 -9.94 5.76
C SER A 44 -14.43 -11.47 5.94
N LEU A 45 -13.40 -12.17 5.50
CA LEU A 45 -13.30 -13.63 5.65
C LEU A 45 -13.34 -14.13 7.11
N GLU A 46 -13.04 -13.28 8.09
CA GLU A 46 -13.17 -13.62 9.52
C GLU A 46 -14.64 -13.71 9.98
N PHE A 47 -15.59 -13.16 9.21
CA PHE A 47 -17.02 -13.26 9.49
C PHE A 47 -17.66 -14.46 8.76
N GLN A 48 -18.45 -15.25 9.47
CA GLN A 48 -19.17 -16.41 8.92
C GLN A 48 -20.17 -16.06 7.80
N THR A 49 -20.59 -14.80 7.69
CA THR A 49 -21.59 -14.33 6.72
C THR A 49 -20.98 -13.76 5.44
N THR A 50 -19.66 -13.79 5.30
CA THR A 50 -18.99 -13.17 4.14
C THR A 50 -19.26 -13.94 2.87
N LEU A 51 -19.70 -13.21 1.85
CA LEU A 51 -19.93 -13.76 0.53
C LEU A 51 -18.67 -13.60 -0.34
N PHE A 52 -18.53 -14.50 -1.32
CA PHE A 52 -17.47 -14.39 -2.31
C PHE A 52 -17.47 -13.04 -3.05
N VAL A 53 -18.65 -12.45 -3.24
CA VAL A 53 -18.82 -11.11 -3.82
C VAL A 53 -18.12 -10.03 -3.00
N ASP A 54 -18.14 -10.11 -1.68
CA ASP A 54 -17.49 -9.13 -0.81
C ASP A 54 -15.97 -9.12 -1.00
N VAL A 55 -15.38 -10.31 -1.16
CA VAL A 55 -13.95 -10.48 -1.46
C VAL A 55 -13.64 -10.01 -2.88
N PHE A 56 -14.48 -10.36 -3.86
CA PHE A 56 -14.29 -9.97 -5.26
C PHE A 56 -14.31 -8.44 -5.44
N VAL A 57 -15.21 -7.73 -4.77
CA VAL A 57 -15.26 -6.27 -4.79
C VAL A 57 -13.93 -5.65 -4.31
N GLN A 58 -13.28 -6.24 -3.30
CA GLN A 58 -11.97 -5.77 -2.85
C GLN A 58 -10.87 -6.02 -3.89
N LEU A 59 -10.92 -7.14 -4.61
CA LEU A 59 -10.00 -7.45 -5.72
C LEU A 59 -10.12 -6.43 -6.86
N VAL A 60 -11.33 -5.95 -7.16
CA VAL A 60 -11.58 -4.88 -8.14
C VAL A 60 -11.05 -3.54 -7.63
N LYS A 61 -11.31 -3.18 -6.37
CA LYS A 61 -10.78 -1.93 -5.76
C LYS A 61 -9.25 -1.89 -5.80
N MET A 62 -8.60 -3.02 -5.55
CA MET A 62 -7.14 -3.14 -5.67
C MET A 62 -6.65 -2.91 -7.11
N ALA A 63 -7.38 -3.41 -8.12
CA ALA A 63 -7.05 -3.20 -9.52
C ALA A 63 -7.10 -1.70 -9.88
N ILE A 64 -8.15 -1.03 -9.44
CA ILE A 64 -8.35 0.41 -9.64
C ILE A 64 -7.22 1.19 -8.95
N ALA A 65 -6.84 0.82 -7.72
CA ALA A 65 -5.75 1.45 -7.01
C ALA A 65 -4.41 1.33 -7.77
N ILE A 66 -4.12 0.15 -8.32
CA ILE A 66 -2.93 -0.07 -9.15
C ILE A 66 -2.97 0.77 -10.44
N GLN A 67 -4.13 0.86 -11.08
CA GLN A 67 -4.29 1.65 -12.30
C GLN A 67 -4.07 3.15 -12.06
N LYS A 68 -4.40 3.66 -10.86
CA LYS A 68 -4.21 5.06 -10.46
C LYS A 68 -2.76 5.43 -10.12
N ILE A 69 -1.83 4.47 -10.03
CA ILE A 69 -0.41 4.76 -9.81
C ILE A 69 0.12 5.59 -11.00
N PRO A 70 0.72 6.77 -10.76
CA PRO A 70 1.25 7.62 -11.83
C PRO A 70 2.38 6.93 -12.60
N VAL A 71 2.23 6.86 -13.92
CA VAL A 71 3.22 6.24 -14.82
C VAL A 71 4.53 7.03 -14.85
N LEU A 72 4.48 8.36 -14.80
CA LEU A 72 5.65 9.23 -14.96
C LEU A 72 6.77 8.96 -13.94
N TYR A 73 6.42 8.64 -12.69
CA TYR A 73 7.38 8.51 -11.59
C TYR A 73 7.46 7.10 -11.00
N ASN A 74 6.42 6.27 -11.18
CA ASN A 74 6.31 4.96 -10.53
C ASN A 74 6.01 3.83 -11.53
N ASN A 75 6.48 3.96 -12.79
CA ASN A 75 6.18 2.97 -13.84
C ASN A 75 6.63 1.55 -13.47
N GLN A 76 7.83 1.40 -12.92
CA GLN A 76 8.35 0.08 -12.54
C GLN A 76 7.51 -0.54 -11.42
N PHE A 77 7.27 0.22 -10.34
CA PHE A 77 6.42 -0.21 -9.25
C PHE A 77 5.02 -0.61 -9.73
N ARG A 78 4.41 0.20 -10.61
CA ARG A 78 3.11 -0.11 -11.23
C ARG A 78 3.15 -1.43 -12.01
N ARG A 79 4.18 -1.65 -12.83
CA ARG A 79 4.35 -2.91 -13.58
C ARG A 79 4.48 -4.11 -12.63
N ASP A 80 5.26 -3.98 -11.57
CA ASP A 80 5.45 -5.04 -10.59
C ASP A 80 4.14 -5.36 -9.85
N CYS A 81 3.38 -4.33 -9.46
CA CYS A 81 2.05 -4.51 -8.89
C CYS A 81 1.08 -5.22 -9.85
N ILE A 82 1.09 -4.86 -11.15
CA ILE A 82 0.26 -5.53 -12.17
C ILE A 82 0.69 -7.00 -12.33
N ALA A 83 2.00 -7.26 -12.41
CA ALA A 83 2.53 -8.61 -12.56
C ALA A 83 2.15 -9.51 -11.38
N ILE A 84 2.20 -8.97 -10.15
CA ILE A 84 1.76 -9.70 -8.95
C ILE A 84 0.23 -9.87 -8.95
N TYR A 85 -0.51 -8.81 -9.29
CA TYR A 85 -1.98 -8.86 -9.38
C TYR A 85 -2.42 -9.95 -10.35
N ASN A 86 -1.76 -10.12 -11.49
CA ASN A 86 -2.19 -11.08 -12.52
C ASN A 86 -1.85 -12.55 -12.20
N LYS A 87 -1.15 -12.85 -11.10
CA LYS A 87 -0.85 -14.22 -10.66
C LYS A 87 -2.00 -14.89 -9.87
N ARG A 88 -3.12 -14.21 -9.72
CA ARG A 88 -4.31 -14.68 -8.98
C ARG A 88 -4.92 -15.92 -9.59
#